data_AF-A0A0C2WC80-F1
#
_entry.id   AF-A0A0C2WC80-F1
#
_cell.length_a   1.000
_cell.length_b   1.000
_cell.length_c   1.000
_cell.angle_alpha   90.00
_cell.angle_beta   90.00
_cell.angle_gamma   90.00
#
_symmetry.space_group_name_H-M   'P 1'
#
loop_
_entity.id
_entity.type
_entity.pdbx_description
1 polymer ?
#
loop_
_entity_poly.entity_id
_entity_poly.type
_entity_poly.pdbx_seq_one_letter_code
_entity_poly.pdbx_strand_id
1 'polypeptide(L)'
;DTVAVFGKRYKPVAKKIKPIISTLPTEFRIVRNITGDPLADLPKIETRPPDFKPTGRYTQERKEALDQVHKGDFLLPEERKLLHHFVTLHDTAFAWEDSKRGRFKSEFFPPVDIPTVSHEPWIQKNIPIPPGIYNEVCGMIRTKIQAGVYEPSNSSYRSRWFCVVKKDSR
;
A
#
# COMPACT_ATOMS: atom_id res chain seq x y z
N ASP A 1 36.79 32.81 -9.99
CA ASP A 1 36.04 31.61 -9.55
C ASP A 1 35.31 31.85 -8.25
N THR A 2 34.06 32.29 -8.32
CA THR A 2 33.20 32.46 -7.14
C THR A 2 32.42 31.17 -6.91
N VAL A 3 32.85 30.41 -5.90
CA VAL A 3 32.16 29.22 -5.42
C VAL A 3 30.76 29.64 -4.93
N ALA A 4 29.73 29.20 -5.66
CA ALA A 4 28.34 29.38 -5.26
C ALA A 4 28.04 28.52 -4.03
N VAL A 5 28.16 29.12 -2.84
CA VAL A 5 27.71 28.52 -1.59
C VAL A 5 26.18 28.45 -1.63
N PHE A 6 25.61 27.25 -1.70
CA PHE A 6 24.18 27.02 -1.55
C PHE A 6 23.74 27.28 -0.10
N GLY A 7 23.67 28.56 0.29
CA GLY A 7 23.06 28.97 1.55
C GLY A 7 21.56 28.64 1.49
N LYS A 8 21.08 27.74 2.36
CA LYS A 8 19.64 27.57 2.57
C LYS A 8 19.08 28.92 3.00
N ARG A 9 18.34 29.61 2.11
CA ARG A 9 17.62 30.84 2.48
C ARG A 9 16.67 30.48 3.62
N TYR A 10 16.97 30.98 4.82
CA TYR A 10 16.08 30.87 5.97
C TYR A 10 14.72 31.44 5.55
N LYS A 11 13.67 30.62 5.59
CA LYS A 11 12.29 31.07 5.34
C LYS A 11 11.73 31.56 6.67
N PRO A 12 11.63 32.89 6.89
CA PRO A 12 11.13 33.42 8.15
C PRO A 12 9.74 32.89 8.42
N VAL A 13 9.39 32.68 9.70
CA VAL A 13 8.08 32.17 10.10
C VAL A 13 6.95 33.02 9.50
N ALA A 14 7.12 34.33 9.41
CA ALA A 14 6.19 35.27 8.79
C ALA A 14 5.93 35.02 7.30
N LYS A 15 6.86 34.40 6.56
CA LYS A 15 6.71 34.06 5.13
C LYS A 15 6.21 32.63 4.91
N LYS A 16 5.94 31.86 5.96
CA LYS A 16 5.36 30.52 5.83
C LYS A 16 3.87 30.65 5.50
N ILE A 17 3.46 30.01 4.40
CA ILE A 17 2.04 29.81 4.09
C ILE A 17 1.51 28.87 5.17
N LYS A 18 0.54 29.33 5.94
CA LYS A 18 -0.14 28.54 6.95
C LYS A 18 -1.40 27.93 6.32
N PRO A 19 -1.72 26.66 6.61
CA PRO A 19 -3.00 26.10 6.18
C PRO A 19 -4.14 26.90 6.80
N ILE A 20 -5.22 27.07 6.04
CA ILE A 20 -6.44 27.70 6.53
C ILE A 20 -7.14 26.66 7.42
N ILE A 21 -7.22 26.96 8.72
CA ILE A 21 -7.97 26.13 9.66
C ILE A 21 -9.46 26.37 9.37
N SER A 22 -10.09 25.40 8.71
CA SER A 22 -11.52 25.42 8.39
C SER A 22 -12.11 24.04 8.66
N THR A 23 -13.42 23.99 8.89
CA THR A 23 -14.15 22.73 9.02
C THR A 23 -14.30 22.09 7.65
N LEU A 24 -14.08 20.77 7.55
CA LEU A 24 -14.35 20.02 6.33
C LEU A 24 -15.85 20.12 5.99
N PRO A 25 -16.22 20.68 4.82
CA PRO A 25 -17.62 20.77 4.42
C PRO A 25 -18.26 19.39 4.34
N THR A 26 -19.57 19.31 4.58
CA THR A 26 -20.30 18.04 4.73
C THR A 26 -20.26 17.20 3.45
N GLU A 27 -20.26 17.87 2.30
CA GLU A 27 -20.18 17.26 0.97
C GLU A 27 -18.89 16.48 0.71
N PHE A 28 -17.79 16.82 1.38
CA PHE A 28 -16.50 16.12 1.26
C PHE A 28 -16.29 15.04 2.33
N ARG A 29 -17.29 14.80 3.18
CA ARG A 29 -17.18 13.76 4.21
C ARG A 29 -17.25 12.38 3.56
N ILE A 30 -16.37 11.50 4.00
CA ILE A 30 -16.38 10.09 3.57
C ILE A 30 -17.64 9.43 4.15
N VAL A 31 -18.58 9.09 3.28
CA VAL A 31 -19.77 8.31 3.64
C VAL A 31 -19.44 6.83 3.49
N ARG A 32 -19.64 6.06 4.56
CA ARG A 32 -19.51 4.60 4.54
C ARG A 32 -20.89 4.00 4.31
N ASN A 33 -21.09 3.33 3.18
CA ASN A 33 -22.36 2.71 2.84
C ASN A 33 -22.21 1.19 2.74
N ILE A 34 -22.05 0.52 3.88
CA ILE A 34 -21.94 -0.94 3.91
C ILE A 34 -23.32 -1.52 3.63
N THR A 35 -23.52 -2.05 2.42
CA THR A 35 -24.76 -2.72 2.02
C THR A 35 -24.61 -4.23 2.16
N GLY A 36 -25.60 -4.87 2.81
CA GLY A 36 -25.58 -6.31 3.11
C GLY A 36 -24.65 -6.70 4.27
N ASP A 37 -24.59 -7.99 4.58
CA ASP A 37 -23.63 -8.53 5.55
C ASP A 37 -22.30 -8.86 4.84
N PRO A 38 -21.20 -8.14 5.14
CA PRO A 38 -19.91 -8.38 4.50
C PRO A 38 -19.28 -9.73 4.85
N LEU A 39 -19.81 -10.45 5.85
CA LEU A 39 -19.31 -11.74 6.32
C LEU A 39 -20.18 -12.92 5.89
N ALA A 40 -21.25 -12.69 5.12
CA ALA A 40 -22.18 -13.75 4.73
C ALA A 40 -21.52 -14.92 3.98
N ASP A 41 -20.52 -14.60 3.14
CA ASP A 41 -19.80 -15.58 2.31
C ASP A 41 -18.53 -16.14 2.98
N LEU A 42 -18.34 -15.90 4.29
CA LEU A 42 -17.15 -16.36 4.98
C LEU A 42 -17.12 -17.89 5.05
N PRO A 43 -16.06 -18.56 4.54
CA PRO A 43 -16.01 -20.01 4.52
C PRO A 43 -15.91 -20.54 5.96
N LYS A 44 -16.70 -21.57 6.25
CA LYS A 44 -16.65 -22.25 7.54
C LYS A 44 -15.36 -23.04 7.65
N ILE A 45 -14.64 -22.85 8.76
CA ILE A 45 -13.42 -23.59 9.07
C ILE A 45 -13.81 -24.92 9.72
N GLU A 46 -13.33 -26.03 9.15
CA GLU A 46 -13.52 -27.36 9.72
C GLU A 46 -12.54 -27.61 10.88
N THR A 47 -13.00 -28.27 11.94
CA THR A 47 -12.15 -28.61 13.09
C THR A 47 -11.18 -29.75 12.82
N ARG A 48 -11.41 -30.54 11.76
CA ARG A 48 -10.55 -31.64 11.31
C ARG A 48 -10.17 -31.40 9.85
N PRO A 49 -9.13 -30.60 9.58
CA PRO A 49 -8.79 -30.19 8.24
C PRO A 49 -8.29 -31.37 7.38
N PRO A 50 -8.63 -31.40 6.08
CA PRO A 50 -8.05 -32.35 5.13
C PRO A 50 -6.55 -32.08 4.96
N ASP A 51 -5.85 -33.04 4.35
CA ASP A 51 -4.45 -32.84 4.01
C ASP A 51 -4.28 -31.72 3.00
N PHE A 52 -3.18 -30.98 3.16
CA PHE A 52 -2.89 -29.81 2.34
C PHE A 52 -2.84 -30.17 0.84
N LYS A 53 -3.56 -29.40 0.04
CA LYS A 53 -3.48 -29.41 -1.42
C LYS A 53 -3.25 -27.98 -1.90
N PRO A 54 -2.24 -27.73 -2.75
CA PRO A 54 -2.04 -26.43 -3.37
C PRO A 54 -3.32 -25.97 -4.06
N THR A 55 -3.80 -24.78 -3.71
CA THR A 55 -5.08 -24.26 -4.19
C THR A 55 -4.92 -22.80 -4.55
N GLY A 56 -5.29 -22.44 -5.78
CA GLY A 56 -5.28 -21.05 -6.26
C GLY A 56 -3.91 -20.38 -6.10
N ARG A 57 -3.87 -19.34 -5.28
CA ARG A 57 -2.66 -18.58 -4.92
C ARG A 57 -1.83 -19.29 -3.85
N TYR A 58 -2.38 -20.15 -3.01
CA TYR A 58 -1.60 -20.81 -1.96
C TYR A 58 -0.86 -22.06 -2.49
N THR A 59 0.40 -21.85 -2.91
CA THR A 59 1.28 -22.87 -3.48
C THR A 59 2.08 -23.64 -2.41
N GLN A 60 2.68 -24.75 -2.82
CA GLN A 60 3.59 -25.53 -1.97
C GLN A 60 4.77 -24.68 -1.43
N GLU A 61 5.37 -23.83 -2.27
CA GLU A 61 6.45 -22.92 -1.87
C GLU A 61 6.00 -21.92 -0.78
N ARG A 62 4.77 -21.38 -0.91
CA ARG A 62 4.19 -20.46 0.07
C ARG A 62 3.89 -21.16 1.39
N LYS A 63 3.47 -22.42 1.33
CA LYS A 63 3.30 -23.26 2.51
C LYS A 63 4.62 -23.49 3.24
N GLU A 64 5.66 -23.88 2.51
CA GLU A 64 7.00 -24.09 3.08
C GLU A 64 7.59 -22.80 3.67
N ALA A 65 7.40 -21.66 3.01
CA ALA A 65 7.81 -20.36 3.54
C ALA A 65 7.07 -20.03 4.85
N LEU A 66 5.77 -20.33 4.94
CA LEU A 66 4.99 -20.16 6.17
C LEU A 66 5.51 -21.08 7.28
N ASP A 67 5.77 -22.35 6.97
CA ASP A 67 6.38 -23.31 7.90
C ASP A 67 7.75 -22.84 8.37
N GLN A 68 8.53 -22.17 7.51
CA GLN A 68 9.83 -21.63 7.89
C GLN A 68 9.74 -20.51 8.92
N VAL A 69 8.71 -19.66 8.83
CA VAL A 69 8.44 -18.59 9.81
C VAL A 69 7.97 -19.19 11.13
N HIS A 70 7.26 -20.31 11.08
CA HIS A 70 6.73 -21.02 12.26
C HIS A 70 7.57 -22.24 12.66
N LYS A 71 8.90 -22.21 12.48
CA LYS A 71 9.78 -23.35 12.85
C LYS A 71 9.76 -23.72 14.34
N GLY A 72 9.40 -22.80 15.23
CA GLY A 72 9.37 -23.05 16.68
C GLY A 72 8.13 -23.82 17.16
N ASP A 73 8.12 -24.16 18.45
CA ASP A 73 7.07 -24.98 19.08
C ASP A 73 5.79 -24.20 19.42
N PHE A 74 5.59 -23.03 18.80
CA PHE A 74 4.43 -22.17 19.07
C PHE A 74 3.11 -22.80 18.61
N LEU A 75 3.11 -23.53 17.50
CA LEU A 75 1.94 -24.23 16.95
C LEU A 75 2.18 -25.73 16.95
N LEU A 76 1.21 -26.48 17.50
CA LEU A 76 1.16 -27.93 17.40
C LEU A 76 0.99 -28.37 15.93
N PRO A 77 1.40 -29.59 15.56
CA PRO A 77 1.25 -30.08 14.18
C PRO A 77 -0.18 -29.98 13.63
N GLU A 78 -1.19 -30.27 14.47
CA GLU A 78 -2.60 -30.14 14.09
C GLU A 78 -3.05 -28.68 13.92
N GLU A 79 -2.54 -27.77 14.74
CA GLU A 79 -2.83 -26.33 14.61
C GLU A 79 -2.20 -25.75 13.33
N ARG A 80 -1.01 -26.22 12.96
CA ARG A 80 -0.39 -25.86 11.67
C ARG A 80 -1.21 -26.38 10.50
N LYS A 81 -1.74 -27.59 10.61
CA LYS A 81 -2.64 -28.16 9.59
C LYS A 81 -3.90 -27.29 9.44
N LEU A 82 -4.47 -26.83 10.56
CA LEU A 82 -5.61 -25.92 10.57
C LEU A 82 -5.27 -24.56 9.95
N LEU A 83 -4.09 -24.01 10.26
CA LEU A 83 -3.60 -22.77 9.67
C LEU A 83 -3.50 -22.86 8.14
N HIS A 84 -2.90 -23.94 7.61
CA HIS A 84 -2.82 -24.14 6.17
C HIS A 84 -4.21 -24.25 5.54
N HIS A 85 -5.12 -24.98 6.18
CA HIS A 85 -6.50 -25.10 5.70
C HIS A 85 -7.21 -23.74 5.70
N PHE A 86 -7.04 -22.93 6.75
CA PHE A 86 -7.58 -21.58 6.82
C PHE A 86 -7.07 -20.70 5.67
N VAL A 87 -5.76 -20.71 5.40
CA VAL A 87 -5.16 -19.94 4.31
C VAL A 87 -5.67 -20.43 2.96
N THR A 88 -5.80 -21.76 2.77
CA THR A 88 -6.38 -22.37 1.57
C THR A 88 -7.84 -21.93 1.33
N LEU A 89 -8.68 -21.94 2.37
CA LEU A 89 -10.07 -21.50 2.26
C LEU A 89 -10.17 -20.01 1.90
N HIS A 90 -9.24 -19.20 2.41
CA HIS A 90 -9.17 -17.76 2.17
C HIS A 90 -8.13 -17.41 1.09
N ASP A 91 -8.03 -18.22 0.04
CA ASP A 91 -7.02 -18.09 -1.01
C ASP A 91 -6.91 -16.67 -1.59
N THR A 92 -8.05 -16.01 -1.77
CA THR A 92 -8.13 -14.68 -2.38
C THR A 92 -7.89 -13.54 -1.40
N ALA A 93 -7.97 -13.79 -0.09
CA ALA A 93 -7.84 -12.77 0.96
C ALA A 93 -6.38 -12.31 1.15
N PHE A 94 -5.42 -13.20 0.92
CA PHE A 94 -4.00 -12.89 1.07
C PHE A 94 -3.39 -12.33 -0.22
N ALA A 95 -2.69 -11.21 -0.09
CA ALA A 95 -1.96 -10.56 -1.17
C ALA A 95 -0.48 -10.99 -1.13
N TRP A 96 -0.17 -12.12 -1.78
CA TRP A 96 1.20 -12.62 -1.89
C TRP A 96 2.09 -11.80 -2.85
N GLU A 97 1.47 -11.04 -3.74
CA GLU A 97 2.11 -10.17 -4.72
C GLU A 97 1.36 -8.83 -4.79
N ASP A 98 2.04 -7.78 -5.25
CA ASP A 98 1.43 -6.44 -5.40
C ASP A 98 0.22 -6.45 -6.35
N SER A 99 0.24 -7.32 -7.36
CA SER A 99 -0.85 -7.54 -8.32
C SER A 99 -2.13 -8.10 -7.68
N LYS A 100 -2.01 -8.71 -6.49
CA LYS A 100 -3.12 -9.34 -5.76
C LYS A 100 -3.65 -8.46 -4.62
N ARG A 101 -3.17 -7.22 -4.52
CA ARG A 101 -3.63 -6.26 -3.53
C ARG A 101 -5.13 -6.04 -3.66
N GLY A 102 -5.84 -6.11 -2.54
CA GLY A 102 -7.26 -5.79 -2.47
C GLY A 102 -7.54 -4.30 -2.66
N ARG A 103 -8.74 -3.98 -3.14
CA ARG A 103 -9.30 -2.62 -3.15
C ARG A 103 -10.60 -2.64 -2.36
N PHE A 104 -10.93 -1.52 -1.71
CA PHE A 104 -12.27 -1.37 -1.14
C PHE A 104 -13.31 -1.40 -2.26
N LYS A 105 -14.45 -2.03 -1.99
CA LYS A 105 -15.61 -1.98 -2.90
C LYS A 105 -16.04 -0.52 -3.01
N SER A 106 -16.13 0.01 -4.24
CA SER A 106 -16.56 1.38 -4.52
C SER A 106 -17.98 1.66 -4.06
N GLU A 107 -18.82 0.61 -4.00
CA GLU A 107 -20.18 0.66 -3.44
C GLU A 107 -20.20 1.02 -1.95
N PHE A 108 -19.22 0.51 -1.19
CA PHE A 108 -19.10 0.77 0.24
C PHE A 108 -18.35 2.06 0.54
N PHE A 109 -17.35 2.34 -0.29
CA PHE A 109 -16.44 3.46 -0.16
C PHE A 109 -16.30 4.14 -1.52
N PRO A 110 -17.13 5.15 -1.83
CA PRO A 110 -16.99 5.91 -3.06
C PRO A 110 -15.64 6.64 -3.11
N PRO A 111 -15.16 7.03 -4.31
CA PRO A 111 -13.97 7.86 -4.44
C PRO A 111 -14.04 9.11 -3.56
N VAL A 112 -12.90 9.49 -2.98
CA VAL A 112 -12.81 10.65 -2.08
C VAL A 112 -12.63 11.92 -2.89
N ASP A 113 -13.54 12.88 -2.71
CA ASP A 113 -13.39 14.22 -3.24
C ASP A 113 -12.52 15.07 -2.30
N ILE A 114 -11.43 15.64 -2.83
CA ILE A 114 -10.52 16.48 -2.07
C ILE A 114 -10.95 17.94 -2.23
N PRO A 115 -11.37 18.65 -1.16
CA PRO A 115 -11.72 20.05 -1.25
C PRO A 115 -10.49 20.87 -1.64
N THR A 116 -10.64 21.72 -2.65
CA THR A 116 -9.60 22.66 -3.07
C THR A 116 -10.07 24.08 -2.88
N VAL A 117 -9.15 24.97 -2.49
CA VAL A 117 -9.35 26.42 -2.50
C VAL A 117 -8.72 26.99 -3.77
N SER A 118 -9.10 28.20 -4.20
CA SER A 118 -8.44 28.84 -5.35
C SER A 118 -6.94 28.99 -5.09
N HIS A 119 -6.11 28.40 -5.95
CA HIS A 119 -4.66 28.45 -5.85
C HIS A 119 -4.00 28.22 -7.21
N GLU A 120 -2.72 28.60 -7.30
CA GLU A 120 -1.87 28.25 -8.42
C GLU A 120 -1.30 26.82 -8.23
N PRO A 121 -1.38 25.94 -9.25
CA PRO A 121 -0.76 24.62 -9.18
C PRO A 121 0.75 24.72 -8.92
N TRP A 122 1.27 23.89 -8.03
CA TRP A 122 2.70 23.89 -7.71
C TRP A 122 3.47 22.91 -8.61
N ILE A 123 4.56 23.41 -9.19
CA ILE A 123 5.50 22.62 -9.99
C ILE A 123 6.85 22.63 -9.29
N GLN A 124 7.24 21.51 -8.71
CA GLN A 124 8.53 21.36 -8.03
C GLN A 124 9.43 20.38 -8.76
N LYS A 125 10.67 20.78 -9.04
CA LYS A 125 11.70 19.90 -9.61
C LYS A 125 12.06 18.79 -8.63
N ASN A 126 12.03 17.53 -9.10
CA ASN A 126 12.39 16.35 -8.32
C ASN A 126 13.87 16.33 -7.92
N ILE A 127 14.13 15.68 -6.79
CA ILE A 127 15.49 15.40 -6.33
C ILE A 127 16.02 14.23 -7.20
N PRO A 128 17.25 14.32 -7.74
CA PRO A 128 17.84 13.22 -8.49
C PRO A 128 17.89 11.94 -7.66
N ILE A 129 17.59 10.81 -8.29
CA ILE A 129 17.70 9.49 -7.65
C ILE A 129 19.19 9.14 -7.55
N PRO A 130 19.71 8.74 -6.37
CA PRO A 130 21.09 8.31 -6.24
C PRO A 130 21.41 7.12 -7.18
N PRO A 131 22.57 7.11 -7.86
CA PRO A 131 22.89 6.08 -8.86
C PRO A 131 22.80 4.65 -8.33
N GLY A 132 23.22 4.41 -7.08
CA GLY A 132 23.24 3.07 -6.48
C GLY A 132 21.87 2.41 -6.30
N ILE A 133 20.78 3.20 -6.25
CA ILE A 133 19.41 2.68 -6.07
C ILE A 133 18.51 2.95 -7.29
N TYR A 134 19.08 3.48 -8.38
CA TYR A 134 18.30 3.92 -9.54
C TYR A 134 17.47 2.79 -10.15
N ASN A 135 18.11 1.64 -10.41
CA ASN A 135 17.45 0.50 -11.04
C ASN A 135 16.35 -0.10 -10.15
N GLU A 136 16.59 -0.18 -8.83
CA GLU A 136 15.60 -0.65 -7.86
C GLU A 136 14.36 0.25 -7.83
N VAL A 137 14.58 1.57 -7.80
CA VAL A 137 13.49 2.56 -7.80
C VAL A 137 12.71 2.50 -9.10
N CYS A 138 13.37 2.38 -10.25
CA CYS A 138 12.70 2.17 -11.54
C CYS A 138 11.87 0.87 -11.56
N GLY A 139 12.42 -0.22 -11.01
CA GLY A 139 11.70 -1.48 -10.85
C GLY A 139 10.44 -1.32 -10.01
N MET A 140 10.56 -0.70 -8.83
CA MET A 140 9.44 -0.43 -7.92
C MET A 140 8.33 0.40 -8.61
N ILE A 141 8.70 1.45 -9.35
CA ILE A 141 7.72 2.28 -10.06
C ILE A 141 6.98 1.45 -11.12
N ARG A 142 7.71 0.63 -11.91
CA ARG A 142 7.09 -0.25 -12.91
C ARG A 142 6.14 -1.27 -12.28
N THR A 143 6.52 -1.89 -11.17
CA THR A 143 5.65 -2.82 -10.43
C THR A 143 4.37 -2.13 -9.98
N LYS A 144 4.45 -0.92 -9.45
CA LYS A 144 3.27 -0.15 -9.02
C LYS A 144 2.38 0.28 -10.19
N ILE A 145 2.95 0.57 -11.35
CA ILE A 145 2.19 0.84 -12.58
C ILE A 145 1.46 -0.45 -13.03
N GLN A 146 2.17 -1.58 -13.06
CA GLN A 146 1.58 -2.87 -13.45
C GLN A 146 0.47 -3.30 -12.48
N ALA A 147 0.60 -3.01 -11.19
CA ALA A 147 -0.43 -3.26 -10.18
C ALA A 147 -1.61 -2.27 -10.24
N GLY A 148 -1.58 -1.26 -11.13
CA GLY A 148 -2.64 -0.25 -11.27
C GLY A 148 -2.73 0.74 -10.11
N VAL A 149 -1.64 0.90 -9.35
CA VAL A 149 -1.51 1.86 -8.24
C VAL A 149 -1.07 3.22 -8.75
N TYR A 150 -0.16 3.23 -9.73
CA TYR A 150 0.30 4.43 -10.42
C TYR A 150 -0.17 4.43 -11.86
N GLU A 151 -0.50 5.62 -12.35
CA GLU A 151 -0.88 5.86 -13.73
C GLU A 151 -0.09 7.06 -14.29
N PRO A 152 0.31 7.02 -15.57
CA PRO A 152 0.81 8.21 -16.26
C PRO A 152 -0.25 9.30 -16.27
N SER A 153 0.13 10.53 -15.93
CA SER A 153 -0.80 11.67 -15.92
C SER A 153 -0.15 12.93 -16.49
N ASN A 154 -0.97 13.77 -17.12
CA ASN A 154 -0.60 15.12 -17.56
C ASN A 154 -1.19 16.13 -16.56
N SER A 155 -0.53 16.29 -15.41
CA SER A 155 -1.00 17.16 -14.34
C SER A 155 -0.23 18.47 -14.28
N SER A 156 -0.94 19.56 -13.95
CA SER A 156 -0.31 20.84 -13.59
C SER A 156 0.37 20.79 -12.20
N TYR A 157 0.12 19.74 -11.41
CA TYR A 157 0.75 19.53 -10.11
C TYR A 157 1.96 18.60 -10.21
N ARG A 158 3.06 18.99 -9.59
CA ARG A 158 4.26 18.14 -9.46
C ARG A 158 4.93 18.38 -8.11
N SER A 159 4.84 17.39 -7.21
CA SER A 159 5.50 17.42 -5.91
C SER A 159 6.89 16.77 -5.95
N ARG A 160 7.81 17.25 -5.11
CA ARG A 160 9.08 16.55 -4.87
C ARG A 160 8.83 15.23 -4.15
N TRP A 161 9.57 14.21 -4.57
CA TRP A 161 9.72 12.97 -3.82
C TRP A 161 11.21 12.61 -3.72
N PHE A 162 11.53 11.75 -2.77
CA PHE A 162 12.86 11.21 -2.53
C PHE A 162 12.73 9.75 -2.13
N CYS A 163 13.80 8.99 -2.35
CA CYS A 163 13.86 7.58 -1.98
C CYS A 163 14.55 7.43 -0.63
N VAL A 164 14.02 6.55 0.20
CA VAL A 164 14.67 6.14 1.45
C VAL A 164 14.88 4.64 1.37
N VAL A 165 16.14 4.22 1.45
CA VAL A 165 16.47 2.80 1.58
C VAL A 165 16.04 2.36 2.97
N LYS A 166 15.10 1.43 3.03
CA LYS A 166 14.73 0.76 4.29
C LYS A 166 15.62 -0.45 4.46
N LYS A 167 16.07 -0.70 5.69
CA LYS A 167 16.73 -1.94 6.03
C LYS A 167 15.67 -3.04 5.98
N ASP A 168 15.86 -4.03 5.12
CA ASP A 168 15.02 -5.22 5.17
C ASP A 168 15.24 -5.91 6.52
N SER A 169 14.14 -6.16 7.21
CA SER A 169 14.14 -6.90 8.47
C SER A 169 14.29 -8.38 8.13
N ARG A 170 15.51 -8.79 7.77
CA ARG A 170 15.96 -10.17 7.86
C ARG A 170 17.09 -10.26 8.86
#